data_AF-A0A067DV31-F1
#
_entry.id   AF-A0A067DV31-F1
#
_cell.length_a   1.000
_cell.length_b   1.000
_cell.length_c   1.000
_cell.angle_alpha   90.00
_cell.angle_beta   90.00
_cell.angle_gamma   90.00
#
_symmetry.space_group_name_H-M   'P 1'
#
loop_
_entity.id
_entity.type
_entity.pdbx_description
1 polymer ?
#
loop_
_entity_poly.entity_id
_entity_poly.type
_entity_poly.pdbx_seq_one_letter_code
_entity_poly.pdbx_strand_id
1 'polypeptide(L)'
;MQAAKKPGVIINMGSSAGLYPMYNDPIYSASKGGVVLFTRSLTPYKRKGIRINVLCPEFVQTEMGLKVASKFIDLMGGFVPMEMVVKGAFELITDESKAGSCLWITNRRGMEYWPTSEEKAKYLVRSSGSMKRSSSQVPLNLNVQLPESFEKLLWIYGQVNFSSGRYFSDGNDIGSRLPFDAGFEAVGLIAAVGDSVNNVKVGTPAAIMTFGSYAEFTMVPSKHILPVARPDPEVVAMLTSGLTASIALEQAGPASGKKVLVTAAAGGTGQFAVQLAKLAGNTVVATCGGEHKAQLLKELGVDRVINYKAEDIKTVFKEEFPKGFDIIYESVGGDMFNLCLKALAVYGRLIVIGMISQYQGEHGWQPSNYPGLCEKILAKSQTVVCIHG
;
A
#
# COMPACT_ATOMS: atom_id res chain seq x y z
N MET A 1 3.57 -36.14 31.43
CA MET A 1 3.64 -35.87 29.97
C MET A 1 2.61 -34.80 29.64
N GLN A 2 3.01 -33.55 29.42
CA GLN A 2 2.10 -32.56 28.82
C GLN A 2 1.84 -32.99 27.38
N ALA A 3 0.59 -33.25 27.02
CA ALA A 3 0.20 -33.50 25.64
C ALA A 3 0.73 -32.34 24.78
N ALA A 4 1.54 -32.65 23.76
CA ALA A 4 2.06 -31.66 22.84
C ALA A 4 0.86 -30.88 22.25
N LYS A 5 0.74 -29.58 22.60
CA LYS A 5 -0.28 -28.71 22.01
C LYS A 5 -0.07 -28.74 20.49
N LYS A 6 -1.11 -29.14 19.75
CA LYS A 6 -1.07 -29.12 18.29
C LYS A 6 -0.65 -27.73 17.81
N PRO A 7 0.27 -27.62 16.84
CA PRO A 7 0.69 -26.33 16.30
C PRO A 7 -0.52 -25.58 15.73
N GLY A 8 -0.64 -24.30 16.07
CA GLY A 8 -1.75 -23.45 15.60
C GLY A 8 -1.61 -23.14 14.10
N VAL A 9 -2.73 -23.02 13.41
CA VAL A 9 -2.77 -22.64 11.98
C VAL A 9 -3.70 -21.45 11.77
N ILE A 10 -3.23 -20.48 11.00
CA ILE A 10 -4.00 -19.32 10.54
C ILE A 10 -4.07 -19.41 9.02
N ILE A 11 -5.27 -19.28 8.47
CA ILE A 11 -5.50 -19.26 7.03
C ILE A 11 -6.04 -17.88 6.66
N ASN A 12 -5.23 -17.13 5.92
CA ASN A 12 -5.64 -15.88 5.31
C ASN A 12 -6.42 -16.16 4.02
N MET A 13 -7.45 -15.35 3.76
CA MET A 13 -8.24 -15.44 2.53
C MET A 13 -7.69 -14.47 1.47
N GLY A 14 -6.99 -15.04 0.50
CA GLY A 14 -6.48 -14.34 -0.69
C GLY A 14 -7.48 -14.35 -1.84
N SER A 15 -6.96 -14.35 -3.06
CA SER A 15 -7.71 -14.51 -4.31
C SER A 15 -6.73 -14.90 -5.42
N SER A 16 -7.20 -15.60 -6.44
CA SER A 16 -6.41 -15.84 -7.66
C SER A 16 -5.89 -14.54 -8.28
N ALA A 17 -6.62 -13.42 -8.15
CA ALA A 17 -6.19 -12.09 -8.59
C ALA A 17 -4.93 -11.58 -7.88
N GLY A 18 -4.60 -12.12 -6.70
CA GLY A 18 -3.34 -11.83 -6.00
C GLY A 18 -2.16 -12.68 -6.45
N LEU A 19 -2.42 -13.75 -7.20
CA LEU A 19 -1.39 -14.64 -7.77
C LEU A 19 -1.14 -14.32 -9.25
N TYR A 20 -2.23 -14.04 -9.95
CA TYR A 20 -2.26 -13.67 -11.36
C TYR A 20 -3.09 -12.38 -11.47
N PRO A 21 -2.42 -11.20 -11.46
CA PRO A 21 -3.08 -9.91 -11.44
C PRO A 21 -4.03 -9.72 -12.62
N MET A 22 -5.19 -9.13 -12.34
CA MET A 22 -6.16 -8.77 -13.36
C MET A 22 -6.02 -7.28 -13.70
N TYR A 23 -5.77 -6.97 -14.96
CA TYR A 23 -5.55 -5.59 -15.42
C TYR A 23 -6.80 -4.69 -15.26
N ASN A 24 -8.00 -5.29 -15.26
CA ASN A 24 -9.27 -4.58 -15.13
C ASN A 24 -9.63 -4.25 -13.67
N ASP A 25 -8.93 -4.82 -12.69
CA ASP A 25 -9.08 -4.48 -11.27
C ASP A 25 -7.71 -4.53 -10.55
N PRO A 26 -6.85 -3.52 -10.81
CA PRO A 26 -5.49 -3.50 -10.28
C PRO A 26 -5.46 -3.25 -8.76
N ILE A 27 -6.44 -2.53 -8.21
CA ILE A 27 -6.52 -2.26 -6.76
C ILE A 27 -6.86 -3.54 -6.01
N TYR A 28 -7.84 -4.31 -6.49
CA TYR A 28 -8.17 -5.60 -5.92
C TYR A 28 -7.00 -6.59 -6.05
N SER A 29 -6.37 -6.63 -7.22
CA SER A 29 -5.20 -7.49 -7.47
C SER A 29 -4.03 -7.16 -6.54
N ALA A 30 -3.71 -5.87 -6.37
CA ALA A 30 -2.65 -5.42 -5.45
C ALA A 30 -2.98 -5.74 -3.99
N SER A 31 -4.22 -5.49 -3.55
CA SER A 31 -4.68 -5.83 -2.20
C SER A 31 -4.53 -7.34 -1.93
N LYS A 32 -4.96 -8.18 -2.87
CA LYS A 32 -4.88 -9.63 -2.74
C LYS A 32 -3.45 -10.16 -2.86
N GLY A 33 -2.62 -9.56 -3.70
CA GLY A 33 -1.18 -9.82 -3.76
C GLY A 33 -0.49 -9.49 -2.44
N GLY A 34 -0.87 -8.37 -1.81
CA GLY A 34 -0.42 -7.99 -0.47
C GLY A 34 -0.72 -9.04 0.59
N VAL A 35 -1.93 -9.63 0.59
CA VAL A 35 -2.29 -10.73 1.51
C VAL A 35 -1.40 -11.95 1.29
N VAL A 36 -1.09 -12.30 0.04
CA VAL A 36 -0.23 -13.44 -0.31
C VAL A 36 1.19 -13.21 0.18
N LEU A 37 1.76 -12.03 -0.11
CA LEU A 37 3.12 -11.68 0.29
C LEU A 37 3.26 -11.52 1.81
N PHE A 38 2.27 -10.92 2.47
CA PHE A 38 2.20 -10.82 3.93
C PHE A 38 2.17 -12.21 4.58
N THR A 39 1.37 -13.14 4.05
CA THR A 39 1.32 -14.51 4.56
C THR A 39 2.69 -15.19 4.43
N ARG A 40 3.34 -15.03 3.28
CA ARG A 40 4.68 -15.61 3.02
C ARG A 40 5.75 -15.03 3.93
N SER A 41 5.70 -13.73 4.25
CA SER A 41 6.68 -13.09 5.14
C SER A 41 6.61 -13.62 6.58
N LEU A 42 5.45 -14.15 7.00
CA LEU A 42 5.24 -14.69 8.35
C LEU A 42 5.71 -16.16 8.52
N THR A 43 6.30 -16.78 7.50
CA THR A 43 6.85 -18.15 7.58
C THR A 43 7.73 -18.42 8.82
N PRO A 44 8.58 -17.49 9.31
CA PRO A 44 9.41 -17.72 10.50
C PRO A 44 8.63 -18.06 11.79
N TYR A 45 7.34 -17.68 11.89
CA TYR A 45 6.48 -18.02 13.03
C TYR A 45 6.24 -19.52 13.19
N LYS A 46 6.54 -20.34 12.17
CA LYS A 46 6.55 -21.81 12.29
C LYS A 46 7.43 -22.28 13.46
N ARG A 47 8.54 -21.59 13.74
CA ARG A 47 9.44 -21.88 14.88
C ARG A 47 8.77 -21.70 16.24
N LYS A 48 7.71 -20.88 16.31
CA LYS A 48 6.88 -20.66 17.50
C LYS A 48 5.64 -21.58 17.52
N GLY A 49 5.58 -22.57 16.63
CA GLY A 49 4.45 -23.50 16.52
C GLY A 49 3.21 -22.90 15.86
N ILE A 50 3.34 -21.76 15.14
CA ILE A 50 2.23 -21.11 14.43
C ILE A 50 2.51 -21.15 12.93
N ARG A 51 1.64 -21.79 12.16
CA ARG A 51 1.68 -21.81 10.69
C ARG A 51 0.69 -20.80 10.15
N ILE A 52 1.12 -19.98 9.21
CA ILE A 52 0.27 -18.98 8.56
C ILE A 52 0.33 -19.26 7.08
N ASN A 53 -0.83 -19.56 6.49
CA ASN A 53 -0.99 -19.96 5.09
C ASN A 53 -2.08 -19.11 4.43
N VAL A 54 -2.14 -19.10 3.10
CA VAL A 54 -3.14 -18.32 2.36
C VAL A 54 -3.87 -19.22 1.37
N LEU A 55 -5.20 -19.08 1.34
CA LEU A 55 -6.08 -19.75 0.40
C LEU A 55 -6.54 -18.73 -0.65
N CYS A 56 -6.28 -19.03 -1.91
CA CYS A 56 -6.53 -18.14 -3.04
C CYS A 56 -7.50 -18.80 -4.03
N PRO A 57 -8.82 -18.76 -3.77
CA PRO A 57 -9.79 -19.23 -4.74
C PRO A 57 -9.95 -18.25 -5.92
N GLU A 58 -10.38 -18.78 -7.07
CA GLU A 58 -11.04 -18.02 -8.13
C GLU A 58 -12.45 -17.58 -7.69
N PHE A 59 -13.36 -17.32 -8.63
CA PHE A 59 -14.69 -16.80 -8.32
C PHE A 59 -15.47 -17.77 -7.44
N VAL A 60 -15.87 -17.32 -6.25
CA VAL A 60 -16.79 -18.05 -5.37
C VAL A 60 -18.14 -17.36 -5.40
N GLN A 61 -19.23 -18.13 -5.38
CA GLN A 61 -20.59 -17.59 -5.41
C GLN A 61 -20.88 -16.79 -4.13
N THR A 62 -20.72 -15.47 -4.24
CA THR A 62 -20.90 -14.48 -3.18
C THR A 62 -21.65 -13.29 -3.76
N GLU A 63 -22.24 -12.42 -2.94
CA GLU A 63 -22.90 -11.20 -3.43
C GLU A 63 -21.95 -10.32 -4.27
N MET A 64 -20.66 -10.33 -3.96
CA MET A 64 -19.63 -9.64 -4.75
C MET A 64 -19.34 -10.37 -6.08
N GLY A 65 -19.20 -11.70 -6.04
CA GLY A 65 -18.99 -12.50 -7.24
C GLY A 65 -20.15 -12.43 -8.24
N LEU A 66 -21.39 -12.28 -7.74
CA LEU A 66 -22.59 -12.13 -8.58
C LEU A 66 -22.66 -10.79 -9.31
N LYS A 67 -21.90 -9.77 -8.88
CA LYS A 67 -21.80 -8.47 -9.55
C LYS A 67 -20.81 -8.49 -10.72
N VAL A 68 -20.01 -9.55 -10.84
CA VAL A 68 -19.09 -9.73 -11.97
C VAL A 68 -19.87 -10.23 -13.17
N ALA A 69 -19.54 -9.74 -14.37
CA ALA A 69 -20.25 -10.12 -15.60
C ALA A 69 -20.24 -11.64 -15.79
N SER A 70 -21.43 -12.25 -15.95
CA SER A 70 -21.59 -13.71 -16.05
C SER A 70 -20.72 -14.35 -17.12
N LYS A 71 -20.63 -13.71 -18.30
CA LYS A 71 -19.74 -14.13 -19.40
C LYS A 71 -18.27 -14.25 -18.98
N PHE A 72 -17.80 -13.37 -18.09
CA PHE A 72 -16.42 -13.42 -17.59
C PHE A 72 -16.23 -14.56 -16.59
N ILE A 73 -17.21 -14.81 -15.73
CA ILE A 73 -17.21 -15.93 -14.77
C ILE A 73 -17.19 -17.26 -15.53
N ASP A 74 -18.02 -17.40 -16.56
CA ASP A 74 -18.07 -18.59 -17.42
C ASP A 74 -16.72 -18.79 -18.15
N LEU A 75 -16.13 -17.70 -18.66
CA LEU A 75 -14.81 -17.71 -19.29
C LEU A 75 -13.67 -18.03 -18.31
N MET A 76 -13.89 -17.99 -17.00
CA MET A 76 -12.96 -18.43 -15.97
C MET A 76 -13.28 -19.84 -15.43
N GLY A 77 -14.28 -20.52 -16.01
CA GLY A 77 -14.67 -21.87 -15.62
C GLY A 77 -15.78 -21.93 -14.57
N GLY A 78 -16.52 -20.83 -14.36
CA GLY A 78 -17.65 -20.76 -13.44
C GLY A 78 -17.25 -20.46 -12.00
N PHE A 79 -18.23 -20.51 -11.10
CA PHE A 79 -17.97 -20.39 -9.66
C PHE A 79 -17.31 -21.66 -9.13
N VAL A 80 -16.24 -21.50 -8.35
CA VAL A 80 -15.59 -22.55 -7.58
C VAL A 80 -16.57 -23.08 -6.53
N PRO A 81 -16.84 -24.40 -6.47
CA PRO A 81 -17.68 -24.98 -5.45
C PRO A 81 -17.11 -24.74 -4.05
N MET A 82 -17.97 -24.36 -3.10
CA MET A 82 -17.56 -24.15 -1.70
C MET A 82 -16.91 -25.38 -1.07
N GLU A 83 -17.33 -26.59 -1.49
CA GLU A 83 -16.70 -27.84 -1.07
C GLU A 83 -15.20 -27.89 -1.39
N MET A 84 -14.80 -27.37 -2.56
CA MET A 84 -13.40 -27.32 -2.97
C MET A 84 -12.61 -26.31 -2.13
N VAL A 85 -13.22 -25.16 -1.80
CA VAL A 85 -12.63 -24.15 -0.92
C VAL A 85 -12.42 -24.71 0.49
N VAL A 86 -13.43 -25.41 1.04
CA VAL A 86 -13.35 -26.06 2.35
C VAL A 86 -12.28 -27.15 2.34
N LYS A 87 -12.21 -27.98 1.30
CA LYS A 87 -11.19 -29.01 1.15
C LYS A 87 -9.78 -28.41 1.13
N GLY A 88 -9.58 -27.30 0.41
CA GLY A 88 -8.29 -26.61 0.40
C GLY A 88 -7.92 -25.96 1.73
N ALA A 89 -8.91 -25.47 2.50
CA ALA A 89 -8.67 -25.01 3.86
C ALA A 89 -8.21 -26.18 4.76
N PHE A 90 -8.86 -27.34 4.68
CA PHE A 90 -8.45 -28.54 5.42
C PHE A 90 -7.04 -28.99 5.05
N GLU A 91 -6.69 -29.01 3.76
CA GLU A 91 -5.34 -29.31 3.27
C GLU A 91 -4.28 -28.42 3.95
N LEU A 92 -4.52 -27.11 4.01
CA LEU A 92 -3.62 -26.17 4.69
C LEU A 92 -3.55 -26.36 6.21
N ILE A 93 -4.63 -26.87 6.83
CA ILE A 93 -4.67 -27.24 8.25
C ILE A 93 -3.85 -28.50 8.49
N THR A 94 -4.05 -29.55 7.68
CA THR A 94 -3.49 -30.89 7.91
C THR A 94 -2.04 -31.02 7.49
N ASP A 95 -1.58 -30.33 6.45
CA ASP A 95 -0.19 -30.42 6.00
C ASP A 95 0.76 -29.55 6.85
N GLU A 96 1.35 -30.15 7.88
CA GLU A 96 2.30 -29.50 8.79
C GLU A 96 3.63 -29.09 8.13
N SER A 97 3.93 -29.61 6.94
CA SER A 97 5.12 -29.21 6.20
C SER A 97 4.99 -27.78 5.65
N LYS A 98 3.76 -27.30 5.46
CA LYS A 98 3.41 -26.07 4.73
C LYS A 98 3.22 -24.89 5.69
N ALA A 99 4.18 -23.97 5.68
CA ALA A 99 4.07 -22.67 6.34
C ALA A 99 4.45 -21.57 5.34
N GLY A 100 3.69 -20.48 5.33
CA GLY A 100 3.79 -19.45 4.29
C GLY A 100 3.28 -19.92 2.93
N SER A 101 2.62 -21.07 2.88
CA SER A 101 2.16 -21.66 1.62
C SER A 101 0.94 -20.94 1.10
N CYS A 102 0.87 -20.80 -0.21
CA CYS A 102 -0.28 -20.30 -0.93
C CYS A 102 -0.94 -21.45 -1.68
N LEU A 103 -2.21 -21.72 -1.42
CA LEU A 103 -2.99 -22.72 -2.15
C LEU A 103 -3.97 -22.01 -3.09
N TRP A 104 -3.74 -22.16 -4.39
CA TRP A 104 -4.61 -21.68 -5.46
C TRP A 104 -5.71 -22.71 -5.72
N ILE A 105 -6.96 -22.25 -5.78
CA ILE A 105 -8.12 -23.10 -6.10
C ILE A 105 -8.81 -22.57 -7.35
N THR A 106 -8.94 -23.43 -8.36
CA THR A 106 -9.58 -23.14 -9.65
C THR A 106 -10.39 -24.33 -10.13
N ASN A 107 -11.49 -24.07 -10.83
CA ASN A 107 -12.27 -25.13 -11.48
C ASN A 107 -11.49 -25.87 -12.57
N ARG A 108 -10.46 -25.24 -13.15
CA ARG A 108 -9.70 -25.79 -14.27
C ARG A 108 -8.54 -26.68 -13.85
N ARG A 109 -7.84 -26.30 -12.77
CA ARG A 109 -6.63 -27.00 -12.29
C ARG A 109 -6.80 -27.64 -10.92
N GLY A 110 -7.95 -27.49 -10.28
CA GLY A 110 -8.20 -27.96 -8.92
C GLY A 110 -7.43 -27.14 -7.88
N MET A 111 -6.74 -27.82 -6.97
CA MET A 111 -5.96 -27.21 -5.90
C MET A 111 -4.46 -27.32 -6.21
N GLU A 112 -3.76 -26.19 -6.30
CA GLU A 112 -2.34 -26.15 -6.64
C GLU A 112 -1.58 -25.19 -5.72
N TYR A 113 -0.41 -25.61 -5.23
CA TYR A 113 0.42 -24.72 -4.43
C TYR A 113 1.14 -23.70 -5.32
N TRP A 114 1.00 -22.42 -4.97
CA TRP A 114 1.66 -21.32 -5.66
C TRP A 114 2.96 -20.89 -4.92
N PRO A 115 4.05 -20.58 -5.64
CA PRO A 115 4.17 -20.62 -7.10
C PRO A 115 4.20 -22.06 -7.64
N THR A 116 3.49 -22.28 -8.75
CA THR A 116 3.43 -23.55 -9.49
C THR A 116 4.80 -23.88 -10.08
N SER A 117 5.00 -25.08 -10.63
CA SER A 117 6.27 -25.39 -11.32
C SER A 117 6.51 -24.49 -12.52
N GLU A 118 5.45 -24.14 -13.25
CA GLU A 118 5.48 -23.18 -14.37
C GLU A 118 5.84 -21.78 -13.89
N GLU A 119 5.22 -21.35 -12.78
CA GLU A 119 5.49 -20.04 -12.20
C GLU A 119 6.92 -19.97 -11.65
N LYS A 120 7.37 -21.02 -10.95
CA LYS A 120 8.77 -21.18 -10.52
C LYS A 120 9.72 -21.13 -11.71
N ALA A 121 9.37 -21.75 -12.83
CA ALA A 121 10.22 -21.75 -14.02
C ALA A 121 10.41 -20.36 -14.62
N LYS A 122 9.48 -19.41 -14.43
CA LYS A 122 9.68 -18.01 -14.80
C LYS A 122 10.80 -17.34 -13.99
N TYR A 123 11.03 -17.82 -12.76
CA TYR A 123 12.08 -17.33 -11.86
C TYR A 123 13.37 -18.17 -11.92
N LEU A 124 13.36 -19.33 -12.60
CA LEU A 124 14.53 -20.20 -12.73
C LEU A 124 15.40 -19.77 -13.92
N VAL A 125 16.69 -19.65 -13.65
CA VAL A 125 17.67 -19.17 -14.62
C VAL A 125 18.46 -20.36 -15.19
N ARG A 126 18.41 -20.59 -16.52
CA ARG A 126 19.02 -21.76 -17.18
C ARG A 126 20.52 -21.54 -17.45
N SER A 127 21.39 -22.45 -17.00
CA SER A 127 22.85 -22.38 -17.23
C SER A 127 23.22 -22.93 -18.61
N SER A 128 23.84 -22.12 -19.47
CA SER A 128 24.58 -22.58 -20.65
C SER A 128 25.98 -23.05 -20.24
N GLY A 129 26.44 -24.16 -20.82
CA GLY A 129 27.59 -24.93 -20.34
C GLY A 129 28.98 -24.40 -20.70
N SER A 130 29.96 -24.90 -19.92
CA SER A 130 31.41 -24.91 -20.12
C SER A 130 32.18 -23.59 -19.97
N MET A 131 32.72 -23.35 -18.77
CA MET A 131 34.05 -22.74 -18.64
C MET A 131 34.80 -23.24 -17.40
N LYS A 132 36.10 -23.53 -17.58
CA LYS A 132 36.99 -24.28 -16.68
C LYS A 132 37.20 -23.59 -15.32
N ARG A 133 37.27 -24.41 -14.27
CA ARG A 133 37.51 -24.04 -12.87
C ARG A 133 38.90 -23.42 -12.67
N SER A 134 38.92 -22.26 -12.03
CA SER A 134 40.05 -21.72 -11.25
C SER A 134 39.50 -21.23 -9.92
N SER A 135 40.16 -21.62 -8.83
CA SER A 135 39.67 -21.61 -7.45
C SER A 135 39.92 -20.28 -6.73
N SER A 136 38.85 -19.55 -6.39
CA SER A 136 38.61 -18.94 -5.07
C SER A 136 37.39 -18.01 -5.09
N GLN A 137 36.61 -18.05 -4.00
CA GLN A 137 35.38 -17.30 -3.70
C GLN A 137 34.12 -17.67 -4.51
N VAL A 138 33.03 -17.95 -3.79
CA VAL A 138 31.73 -18.40 -4.30
C VAL A 138 30.93 -17.20 -4.82
N PRO A 139 30.55 -17.15 -6.12
CA PRO A 139 29.59 -16.17 -6.63
C PRO A 139 28.28 -16.86 -7.07
N LEU A 140 27.15 -16.28 -6.66
CA LEU A 140 25.83 -16.55 -7.21
C LEU A 140 25.81 -16.13 -8.69
N ASN A 141 25.70 -17.10 -9.61
CA ASN A 141 25.54 -16.84 -11.05
C ASN A 141 24.04 -16.83 -11.42
N LEU A 142 23.51 -15.65 -11.73
CA LEU A 142 22.19 -15.41 -12.35
C LEU A 142 22.41 -15.08 -13.84
N ASN A 143 22.13 -16.01 -14.76
CA ASN A 143 21.92 -15.75 -16.20
C ASN A 143 20.61 -14.96 -16.47
N VAL A 144 20.56 -13.70 -16.06
CA VAL A 144 19.69 -12.71 -16.72
C VAL A 144 20.57 -12.04 -17.78
N GLN A 145 20.15 -12.03 -19.05
CA GLN A 145 20.84 -11.25 -20.07
C GLN A 145 20.59 -9.76 -19.78
N LEU A 146 21.56 -9.14 -19.13
CA LEU A 146 21.62 -7.72 -18.90
C LEU A 146 22.15 -7.05 -20.20
N PRO A 147 21.55 -5.95 -20.67
CA PRO A 147 22.11 -5.13 -21.75
C PRO A 147 23.53 -4.64 -21.37
N GLU A 148 24.37 -4.33 -22.36
CA GLU A 148 25.82 -4.02 -22.19
C GLU A 148 26.16 -2.77 -21.33
N SER A 149 25.20 -2.17 -20.62
CA SER A 149 25.46 -1.18 -19.55
C SER A 149 24.25 -1.00 -18.61
N PHE A 150 24.52 -0.75 -17.30
CA PHE A 150 23.61 -0.39 -16.17
C PHE A 150 22.89 -1.54 -15.42
N GLU A 151 22.33 -1.43 -14.19
CA GLU A 151 22.60 -0.84 -12.84
C GLU A 151 21.59 -1.57 -11.89
N LYS A 152 21.93 -1.89 -10.62
CA LYS A 152 21.58 -3.18 -9.95
C LYS A 152 20.28 -3.25 -9.06
N LEU A 153 19.90 -4.50 -8.71
CA LEU A 153 18.66 -5.03 -8.07
C LEU A 153 18.51 -4.85 -6.52
N LEU A 154 17.28 -4.62 -6.04
CA LEU A 154 16.81 -4.70 -4.62
C LEU A 154 15.80 -5.85 -4.38
N TRP A 155 15.67 -6.40 -3.16
CA TRP A 155 14.53 -7.26 -2.74
C TRP A 155 13.51 -6.43 -1.95
N ILE A 156 12.24 -6.38 -2.33
CA ILE A 156 11.28 -5.34 -1.90
C ILE A 156 10.05 -5.79 -1.08
N TYR A 157 9.68 -4.99 -0.08
CA TYR A 157 8.32 -4.81 0.45
C TYR A 157 7.75 -3.47 -0.09
N GLY A 158 6.69 -3.51 -0.90
CA GLY A 158 6.05 -2.32 -1.47
C GLY A 158 4.79 -1.87 -0.70
N GLN A 159 4.56 -0.56 -0.62
CA GLN A 159 3.35 0.02 -0.02
C GLN A 159 2.36 0.47 -1.10
N VAL A 160 1.06 0.24 -0.86
CA VAL A 160 0.00 0.71 -1.74
C VAL A 160 -0.37 2.16 -1.43
N ASN A 161 -0.10 3.06 -2.37
CA ASN A 161 -0.55 4.44 -2.31
C ASN A 161 -1.84 4.64 -3.11
N PHE A 162 -2.69 5.57 -2.68
CA PHE A 162 -3.92 5.85 -3.42
C PHE A 162 -3.62 6.47 -4.80
N SER A 163 -2.58 7.31 -4.89
CA SER A 163 -2.04 7.83 -6.15
C SER A 163 -1.38 6.76 -7.03
N SER A 164 -1.27 5.51 -6.58
CA SER A 164 -0.91 4.37 -7.44
C SER A 164 -1.96 4.07 -8.51
N GLY A 165 -3.06 4.82 -8.59
CA GLY A 165 -3.93 4.89 -9.78
C GLY A 165 -3.57 6.02 -10.77
N ARG A 166 -2.62 6.90 -10.44
CA ARG A 166 -2.23 8.10 -11.22
C ARG A 166 -0.70 8.25 -11.22
N TYR A 167 -0.02 7.43 -12.02
CA TYR A 167 1.44 7.47 -12.20
C TYR A 167 1.92 8.67 -13.01
N PHE A 168 1.07 9.19 -13.90
CA PHE A 168 1.43 10.24 -14.84
C PHE A 168 0.43 11.40 -14.78
N SER A 169 0.94 12.63 -14.79
CA SER A 169 0.18 13.86 -14.61
C SER A 169 -0.29 14.51 -15.92
N ASP A 170 0.23 14.06 -17.06
CA ASP A 170 -0.17 14.52 -18.38
C ASP A 170 -1.37 13.70 -18.88
N GLY A 171 -2.40 14.39 -19.39
CA GLY A 171 -3.69 13.82 -19.76
C GLY A 171 -3.68 12.87 -20.98
N ASN A 172 -2.55 12.24 -21.29
CA ASN A 172 -2.49 11.17 -22.27
C ASN A 172 -3.16 9.93 -21.69
N ASP A 173 -3.89 9.21 -22.55
CA ASP A 173 -4.52 7.95 -22.19
C ASP A 173 -3.48 6.99 -21.59
N ILE A 174 -3.70 6.56 -20.34
CA ILE A 174 -2.86 5.60 -19.61
C ILE A 174 -2.66 4.33 -20.45
N GLY A 175 -3.64 3.97 -21.30
CA GLY A 175 -3.55 2.86 -22.24
C GLY A 175 -2.39 2.95 -23.22
N SER A 176 -2.01 4.17 -23.63
CA SER A 176 -0.87 4.39 -24.55
C SER A 176 0.51 4.12 -23.94
N ARG A 177 0.58 4.00 -22.60
CA ARG A 177 1.83 3.81 -21.84
C ARG A 177 1.98 2.41 -21.29
N LEU A 178 1.03 1.52 -21.58
CA LEU A 178 1.12 0.13 -21.17
C LEU A 178 2.07 -0.64 -22.10
N PRO A 179 2.90 -1.57 -21.57
CA PRO A 179 3.09 -1.85 -20.14
C PRO A 179 4.00 -0.81 -19.45
N PHE A 180 3.70 -0.48 -18.19
CA PHE A 180 4.59 0.30 -17.32
C PHE A 180 4.68 -0.34 -15.93
N ASP A 181 5.77 -0.05 -15.21
CA ASP A 181 5.99 -0.60 -13.88
C ASP A 181 5.26 0.22 -12.79
N ALA A 182 4.50 -0.46 -11.94
CA ALA A 182 3.70 0.12 -10.87
C ALA A 182 4.40 0.05 -9.49
N GLY A 183 3.91 0.82 -8.53
CA GLY A 183 4.45 1.01 -7.18
C GLY A 183 5.24 2.32 -7.08
N PHE A 184 5.19 3.01 -5.95
CA PHE A 184 5.87 4.29 -5.75
C PHE A 184 7.00 4.25 -4.70
N GLU A 185 6.96 3.27 -3.80
CA GLU A 185 7.90 3.18 -2.69
C GLU A 185 8.06 1.76 -2.17
N ALA A 186 9.23 1.51 -1.60
CA ALA A 186 9.58 0.20 -1.08
C ALA A 186 10.70 0.26 -0.05
N VAL A 187 10.79 -0.78 0.78
CA VAL A 187 11.96 -1.06 1.61
C VAL A 187 12.44 -2.49 1.38
N GLY A 188 13.73 -2.70 1.53
CA GLY A 188 14.36 -3.92 1.07
C GLY A 188 15.80 -4.10 1.48
N LEU A 189 16.39 -5.18 0.98
CA LEU A 189 17.83 -5.42 1.04
C LEU A 189 18.44 -5.23 -0.35
N ILE A 190 19.65 -4.71 -0.37
CA ILE A 190 20.42 -4.55 -1.60
C ILE A 190 20.96 -5.91 -2.02
N ALA A 191 20.48 -6.43 -3.14
CA ALA A 191 20.84 -7.75 -3.63
C ALA A 191 22.13 -7.72 -4.47
N ALA A 192 22.37 -6.62 -5.19
CA ALA A 192 23.59 -6.40 -5.97
C ALA A 192 23.88 -4.89 -6.11
N VAL A 193 25.15 -4.50 -6.29
CA VAL A 193 25.58 -3.10 -6.53
C VAL A 193 26.50 -2.96 -7.73
N GLY A 194 26.27 -1.97 -8.60
CA GLY A 194 27.04 -1.66 -9.81
C GLY A 194 28.55 -1.65 -9.60
N ASP A 195 29.35 -1.97 -10.62
CA ASP A 195 30.83 -1.94 -10.48
C ASP A 195 31.33 -0.50 -10.21
N SER A 196 30.58 0.49 -10.68
CA SER A 196 30.79 1.92 -10.39
C SER A 196 30.17 2.40 -9.07
N VAL A 197 29.46 1.54 -8.32
CA VAL A 197 28.76 1.90 -7.08
C VAL A 197 29.62 1.54 -5.87
N ASN A 198 30.30 2.54 -5.31
CA ASN A 198 31.24 2.35 -4.20
C ASN A 198 30.68 2.75 -2.82
N ASN A 199 29.53 3.42 -2.78
CA ASN A 199 28.93 4.01 -1.58
C ASN A 199 27.87 3.13 -0.91
N VAL A 200 27.62 1.93 -1.45
CA VAL A 200 26.51 1.07 -1.06
C VAL A 200 26.96 -0.39 -1.08
N LYS A 201 26.51 -1.22 -0.12
CA LYS A 201 26.94 -2.61 0.00
C LYS A 201 25.77 -3.58 -0.12
N VAL A 202 26.03 -4.75 -0.73
CA VAL A 202 25.08 -5.87 -0.73
C VAL A 202 24.73 -6.27 0.70
N GLY A 203 23.45 -6.58 0.93
CA GLY A 203 22.89 -6.89 2.25
C GLY A 203 22.52 -5.67 3.09
N THR A 204 22.79 -4.44 2.63
CA THR A 204 22.39 -3.22 3.35
C THR A 204 20.87 -3.04 3.25
N PRO A 205 20.17 -2.73 4.36
CA PRO A 205 18.78 -2.30 4.31
C PRO A 205 18.64 -0.93 3.64
N ALA A 206 17.71 -0.83 2.69
CA ALA A 206 17.50 0.36 1.90
C ALA A 206 16.01 0.59 1.61
N ALA A 207 15.63 1.85 1.54
CA ALA A 207 14.35 2.30 1.02
C ALA A 207 14.52 2.98 -0.34
N ILE A 208 13.46 2.97 -1.13
CA ILE A 208 13.37 3.66 -2.41
C ILE A 208 12.02 4.37 -2.52
N MET A 209 12.01 5.52 -3.18
CA MET A 209 10.80 6.26 -3.56
C MET A 209 10.85 6.49 -5.07
N THR A 210 10.49 5.46 -5.82
CA THR A 210 10.52 5.44 -7.29
C THR A 210 9.42 4.56 -7.84
N PHE A 211 9.08 4.81 -9.09
CA PHE A 211 8.16 3.96 -9.84
C PHE A 211 8.72 2.54 -10.03
N GLY A 212 7.83 1.56 -10.08
CA GLY A 212 8.17 0.15 -10.34
C GLY A 212 8.54 -0.67 -9.11
N SER A 213 8.12 -0.25 -7.92
CA SER A 213 8.37 -0.97 -6.66
C SER A 213 7.44 -2.17 -6.42
N TYR A 214 6.39 -2.39 -7.21
CA TYR A 214 5.58 -3.61 -7.15
C TYR A 214 6.24 -4.76 -7.93
N ALA A 215 7.47 -5.07 -7.56
CA ALA A 215 8.25 -6.16 -8.10
C ALA A 215 9.02 -6.84 -6.97
N GLU A 216 9.36 -8.12 -7.15
CA GLU A 216 10.29 -8.79 -6.22
C GLU A 216 11.66 -8.12 -6.26
N PHE A 217 12.04 -7.62 -7.44
CA PHE A 217 13.22 -6.78 -7.60
C PHE A 217 13.00 -5.53 -8.44
N THR A 218 13.57 -4.41 -7.99
CA THR A 218 13.60 -3.15 -8.73
C THR A 218 15.04 -2.69 -8.89
N MET A 219 15.37 -2.23 -10.10
CA MET A 219 16.65 -1.58 -10.39
C MET A 219 16.51 -0.08 -10.15
N VAL A 220 17.43 0.48 -9.39
CA VAL A 220 17.44 1.93 -9.12
C VAL A 220 18.87 2.47 -9.16
N PRO A 221 19.06 3.71 -9.65
CA PRO A 221 20.33 4.40 -9.51
C PRO A 221 20.72 4.52 -8.02
N SER A 222 22.00 4.31 -7.69
CA SER A 222 22.47 4.30 -6.30
C SER A 222 22.19 5.60 -5.53
N LYS A 223 22.08 6.73 -6.25
CA LYS A 223 21.70 8.04 -5.69
C LYS A 223 20.27 8.11 -5.15
N HIS A 224 19.38 7.20 -5.55
CA HIS A 224 17.99 7.11 -5.07
C HIS A 224 17.81 6.14 -3.91
N ILE A 225 18.90 5.47 -3.50
CA ILE A 225 18.89 4.60 -2.32
C ILE A 225 18.89 5.46 -1.07
N LEU A 226 17.90 5.22 -0.21
CA LEU A 226 17.84 5.78 1.13
C LEU A 226 18.30 4.68 2.12
N PRO A 227 19.48 4.80 2.74
CA PRO A 227 19.90 3.85 3.76
C PRO A 227 18.94 3.86 4.94
N VAL A 228 18.52 2.69 5.41
CA VAL A 228 17.64 2.56 6.57
C VAL A 228 18.23 1.58 7.57
N ALA A 229 17.82 1.67 8.83
CA ALA A 229 18.34 0.79 9.88
C ALA A 229 17.87 -0.67 9.68
N ARG A 230 16.66 -0.86 9.14
CA ARG A 230 15.99 -2.16 9.01
C ARG A 230 14.97 -2.14 7.87
N PRO A 231 14.78 -3.24 7.13
CA PRO A 231 13.84 -3.32 6.02
C PRO A 231 12.42 -3.67 6.50
N ASP A 232 11.90 -2.89 7.45
CA ASP A 232 10.65 -3.20 8.13
C ASP A 232 9.46 -2.44 7.50
N PRO A 233 8.23 -3.00 7.50
CA PRO A 233 7.05 -2.35 6.92
C PRO A 233 6.77 -0.93 7.45
N GLU A 234 7.09 -0.68 8.72
CA GLU A 234 6.96 0.62 9.37
C GLU A 234 7.83 1.69 8.71
N VAL A 235 8.98 1.29 8.15
CA VAL A 235 9.86 2.19 7.41
C VAL A 235 9.22 2.62 6.10
N VAL A 236 8.56 1.72 5.38
CA VAL A 236 7.86 2.06 4.13
C VAL A 236 6.78 3.11 4.39
N ALA A 237 6.00 2.95 5.46
CA ALA A 237 4.95 3.90 5.84
C ALA A 237 5.47 5.33 6.05
N MET A 238 6.73 5.50 6.47
CA MET A 238 7.32 6.83 6.68
C MET A 238 7.74 7.52 5.38
N LEU A 239 8.01 6.78 4.31
CA LEU A 239 8.59 7.30 3.07
C LEU A 239 7.67 8.31 2.39
N THR A 240 6.51 7.90 1.87
CA THR A 240 5.57 8.82 1.23
C THR A 240 4.64 9.42 2.25
N SER A 241 3.98 8.58 3.05
CA SER A 241 2.92 9.03 3.95
C SER A 241 3.45 9.90 5.10
N GLY A 242 4.55 9.51 5.73
CA GLY A 242 5.21 10.28 6.79
C GLY A 242 5.86 11.55 6.27
N LEU A 243 6.62 11.48 5.19
CA LEU A 243 7.28 12.66 4.59
C LEU A 243 6.27 13.71 4.12
N THR A 244 5.17 13.28 3.48
CA THR A 244 4.09 14.20 3.06
C THR A 244 3.53 14.95 4.27
N ALA A 245 3.23 14.25 5.36
CA ALA A 245 2.72 14.87 6.57
C ALA A 245 3.72 15.85 7.19
N SER A 246 5.00 15.47 7.25
CA SER A 246 6.08 16.30 7.80
C SER A 246 6.25 17.60 7.02
N ILE A 247 6.44 17.51 5.71
CA ILE A 247 6.66 18.68 4.84
C ILE A 247 5.43 19.59 4.88
N ALA A 248 4.23 19.03 4.77
CA ALA A 248 2.99 19.82 4.79
C ALA A 248 2.86 20.63 6.08
N LEU A 249 3.04 20.01 7.25
CA LEU A 249 2.91 20.69 8.53
C LEU A 249 4.02 21.73 8.76
N GLU A 250 5.25 21.43 8.33
CA GLU A 250 6.36 22.38 8.39
C GLU A 250 6.07 23.64 7.55
N GLN A 251 5.58 23.47 6.32
CA GLN A 251 5.24 24.58 5.43
C GLN A 251 4.01 25.36 5.90
N ALA A 252 3.06 24.71 6.57
CA ALA A 252 1.94 25.38 7.21
C ALA A 252 2.35 26.23 8.41
N GLY A 253 3.58 26.14 8.87
CA GLY A 253 4.16 26.97 9.91
C GLY A 253 4.25 26.22 11.24
N PRO A 254 5.45 26.08 11.82
CA PRO A 254 5.66 25.41 13.09
C PRO A 254 5.21 26.34 14.23
N ALA A 255 3.90 26.39 14.48
CA ALA A 255 3.37 27.09 15.64
C ALA A 255 2.73 26.07 16.58
N SER A 256 3.21 26.03 17.81
CA SER A 256 2.56 25.36 18.93
C SER A 256 1.31 26.13 19.37
N GLY A 257 0.39 25.47 20.06
CA GLY A 257 -0.82 26.10 20.58
C GLY A 257 -1.86 26.45 19.52
N LYS A 258 -1.78 25.85 18.33
CA LYS A 258 -2.76 25.99 17.25
C LYS A 258 -3.84 24.92 17.32
N LYS A 259 -5.01 25.20 16.74
CA LYS A 259 -6.04 24.19 16.45
C LYS A 259 -5.83 23.61 15.06
N VAL A 260 -5.47 22.33 15.01
CA VAL A 260 -5.17 21.60 13.79
C VAL A 260 -6.28 20.59 13.50
N LEU A 261 -6.93 20.70 12.35
CA LEU A 261 -7.86 19.70 11.85
C LEU A 261 -7.15 18.75 10.89
N VAL A 262 -7.30 17.43 11.08
CA VAL A 262 -6.80 16.41 10.16
C VAL A 262 -7.98 15.58 9.61
N THR A 263 -8.17 15.59 8.29
CA THR A 263 -9.17 14.72 7.63
C THR A 263 -8.56 13.39 7.21
N ALA A 264 -9.39 12.34 7.13
CA ALA A 264 -8.92 10.96 6.90
C ALA A 264 -7.80 10.54 7.88
N ALA A 265 -7.93 10.98 9.14
CA ALA A 265 -6.83 10.99 10.10
C ALA A 265 -6.33 9.60 10.52
N ALA A 266 -7.19 8.58 10.45
CA ALA A 266 -6.78 7.19 10.71
C ALA A 266 -6.24 6.47 9.45
N GLY A 267 -5.93 7.21 8.38
CA GLY A 267 -5.34 6.71 7.15
C GLY A 267 -3.81 6.78 7.14
N GLY A 268 -3.19 6.32 6.04
CA GLY A 268 -1.73 6.17 5.93
C GLY A 268 -0.93 7.43 6.25
N THR A 269 -1.29 8.58 5.66
CA THR A 269 -0.63 9.87 5.92
C THR A 269 -1.25 10.63 7.11
N GLY A 270 -2.57 10.53 7.29
CA GLY A 270 -3.28 11.25 8.35
C GLY A 270 -2.81 10.91 9.76
N GLN A 271 -2.43 9.65 10.00
CA GLN A 271 -1.95 9.20 11.32
C GLN A 271 -0.62 9.84 11.69
N PHE A 272 0.24 10.14 10.70
CA PHE A 272 1.49 10.87 10.94
C PHE A 272 1.19 12.36 11.17
N ALA A 273 0.28 12.95 10.41
CA ALA A 273 -0.10 14.35 10.59
C ALA A 273 -0.66 14.61 12.00
N VAL A 274 -1.48 13.70 12.53
CA VAL A 274 -1.96 13.76 13.93
C VAL A 274 -0.80 13.74 14.92
N GLN A 275 0.09 12.75 14.81
CA GLN A 275 1.20 12.58 15.76
C GLN A 275 2.16 13.77 15.73
N LEU A 276 2.53 14.23 14.54
CA LEU A 276 3.41 15.39 14.35
C LEU A 276 2.78 16.68 14.90
N ALA A 277 1.48 16.89 14.66
CA ALA A 277 0.78 18.05 15.20
C ALA A 277 0.70 18.00 16.74
N LYS A 278 0.44 16.82 17.34
CA LYS A 278 0.47 16.63 18.80
C LYS A 278 1.86 16.88 19.38
N LEU A 279 2.91 16.35 18.75
CA LEU A 279 4.30 16.55 19.17
C LEU A 279 4.72 18.03 19.11
N ALA A 280 4.15 18.80 18.17
CA ALA A 280 4.33 20.23 18.08
C ALA A 280 3.55 21.04 19.15
N GLY A 281 2.81 20.39 20.05
CA GLY A 281 2.08 21.05 21.13
C GLY A 281 0.76 21.69 20.68
N ASN A 282 0.10 21.13 19.66
CA ASN A 282 -1.16 21.64 19.14
C ASN A 282 -2.37 20.89 19.69
N THR A 283 -3.53 21.57 19.66
CA THR A 283 -4.83 20.93 19.84
C THR A 283 -5.24 20.30 18.52
N VAL A 284 -5.35 18.98 18.48
CA VAL A 284 -5.65 18.22 17.27
C VAL A 284 -7.08 17.72 17.30
N VAL A 285 -7.79 18.02 16.20
CA VAL A 285 -9.13 17.52 15.89
C VAL A 285 -9.01 16.62 14.67
N ALA A 286 -9.59 15.43 14.74
CA ALA A 286 -9.37 14.40 13.72
C ALA A 286 -10.70 13.82 13.23
N THR A 287 -10.86 13.66 11.91
CA THR A 287 -12.04 13.03 11.33
C THR A 287 -11.74 11.61 10.85
N CYS A 288 -12.66 10.68 11.12
CA CYS A 288 -12.56 9.31 10.64
C CYS A 288 -13.94 8.67 10.50
N GLY A 289 -14.00 7.51 9.83
CA GLY A 289 -15.23 6.75 9.65
C GLY A 289 -15.20 5.42 10.39
N GLY A 290 -15.91 5.33 11.51
CA GLY A 290 -16.13 4.11 12.30
C GLY A 290 -15.35 4.08 13.63
N GLU A 291 -15.91 3.36 14.60
CA GLU A 291 -15.43 3.35 15.99
C GLU A 291 -13.99 2.83 16.16
N HIS A 292 -13.60 1.79 15.42
CA HIS A 292 -12.23 1.27 15.51
C HIS A 292 -11.18 2.33 15.12
N LYS A 293 -11.47 3.14 14.09
CA LYS A 293 -10.59 4.24 13.69
C LYS A 293 -10.61 5.37 14.71
N ALA A 294 -11.77 5.62 15.32
CA ALA A 294 -11.90 6.62 16.36
C ALA A 294 -11.08 6.24 17.60
N GLN A 295 -11.09 4.97 17.98
CA GLN A 295 -10.30 4.44 19.09
C GLN A 295 -8.79 4.57 18.84
N LEU A 296 -8.32 4.19 17.64
CA LEU A 296 -6.92 4.42 17.25
C LEU A 296 -6.50 5.89 17.42
N LEU A 297 -7.34 6.83 16.97
CA LEU A 297 -7.03 8.26 17.07
C LEU A 297 -6.97 8.74 18.53
N LYS A 298 -7.82 8.20 19.41
CA LYS A 298 -7.74 8.49 20.85
C LYS A 298 -6.42 7.99 21.44
N GLU A 299 -5.97 6.80 21.05
CA GLU A 299 -4.68 6.24 21.48
C GLU A 299 -3.48 7.06 20.97
N LEU A 300 -3.61 7.69 19.81
CA LEU A 300 -2.64 8.65 19.27
C LEU A 300 -2.67 10.03 19.95
N GLY A 301 -3.52 10.23 20.96
CA GLY A 301 -3.59 11.46 21.75
C GLY A 301 -4.38 12.60 21.12
N VAL A 302 -5.26 12.32 20.16
CA VAL A 302 -6.16 13.33 19.58
C VAL A 302 -7.08 13.92 20.65
N ASP A 303 -7.22 15.25 20.66
CA ASP A 303 -8.05 15.96 21.64
C ASP A 303 -9.55 15.82 21.35
N ARG A 304 -9.93 15.90 20.06
CA ARG A 304 -11.31 15.65 19.61
C ARG A 304 -11.34 14.78 18.37
N VAL A 305 -11.86 13.56 18.52
CA VAL A 305 -12.10 12.64 17.40
C VAL A 305 -13.54 12.77 16.97
N ILE A 306 -13.78 13.04 15.69
CA ILE A 306 -15.12 13.13 15.08
C ILE A 306 -15.32 11.89 14.21
N ASN A 307 -16.21 11.00 14.65
CA ASN A 307 -16.63 9.87 13.82
C ASN A 307 -17.77 10.34 12.91
N TYR A 308 -17.47 10.70 11.67
CA TYR A 308 -18.47 11.24 10.73
C TYR A 308 -19.57 10.23 10.32
N LYS A 309 -19.47 8.96 10.75
CA LYS A 309 -20.55 7.98 10.61
C LYS A 309 -21.54 7.99 11.77
N ALA A 310 -21.14 8.53 12.92
CA ALA A 310 -21.97 8.61 14.13
C ALA A 310 -22.40 10.06 14.43
N GLU A 311 -21.66 11.04 13.94
CA GLU A 311 -21.84 12.45 14.25
C GLU A 311 -21.96 13.28 12.96
N ASP A 312 -22.83 14.29 12.97
CA ASP A 312 -22.88 15.28 11.88
C ASP A 312 -21.75 16.29 12.03
N ILE A 313 -20.75 16.17 11.16
CA ILE A 313 -19.55 17.00 11.21
C ILE A 313 -19.84 18.50 11.04
N LYS A 314 -20.90 18.86 10.29
CA LYS A 314 -21.30 20.27 10.09
C LYS A 314 -21.73 20.90 11.41
N THR A 315 -22.56 20.19 12.16
CA THR A 315 -23.02 20.60 13.49
C THR A 315 -21.85 20.70 14.46
N VAL A 316 -20.97 19.69 14.51
CA VAL A 316 -19.78 19.69 15.37
C VAL A 316 -18.88 20.91 15.09
N PHE A 317 -18.59 21.21 13.81
CA PHE A 317 -17.76 22.36 13.46
C PHE A 317 -18.38 23.69 13.91
N LYS A 318 -19.70 23.83 13.75
CA LYS A 318 -20.42 25.04 14.13
C LYS A 318 -20.47 25.26 15.64
N GLU A 319 -20.74 24.20 16.40
CA GLU A 319 -20.98 24.28 17.84
C GLU A 319 -19.69 24.24 18.66
N GLU A 320 -18.76 23.34 18.34
CA GLU A 320 -17.52 23.15 19.10
C GLU A 320 -16.38 24.04 18.59
N PHE A 321 -16.40 24.41 17.31
CA PHE A 321 -15.30 25.14 16.65
C PHE A 321 -15.74 26.44 15.93
N PRO A 322 -16.52 27.33 16.56
CA PRO A 322 -17.07 28.52 15.90
C PRO A 322 -16.01 29.53 15.43
N LYS A 323 -14.80 29.49 16.00
CA LYS A 323 -13.65 30.31 15.57
C LYS A 323 -12.81 29.66 14.46
N GLY A 324 -13.21 28.47 14.00
CA GLY A 324 -12.48 27.69 13.00
C GLY A 324 -11.17 27.07 13.48
N PHE A 325 -10.39 26.60 12.52
CA PHE A 325 -9.10 25.93 12.68
C PHE A 325 -7.96 26.78 12.11
N ASP A 326 -6.84 26.84 12.83
CA ASP A 326 -5.64 27.55 12.39
C ASP A 326 -4.92 26.81 11.25
N ILE A 327 -4.95 25.48 11.27
CA ILE A 327 -4.34 24.63 10.24
C ILE A 327 -5.33 23.52 9.91
N ILE A 328 -5.53 23.26 8.62
CA ILE A 328 -6.33 22.13 8.14
C ILE A 328 -5.49 21.29 7.18
N TYR A 329 -5.30 20.02 7.54
CA TYR A 329 -4.70 18.97 6.71
C TYR A 329 -5.82 18.21 6.00
N GLU A 330 -6.10 18.55 4.74
CA GLU A 330 -7.28 18.10 3.99
C GLU A 330 -6.89 17.05 2.93
N SER A 331 -7.35 15.81 3.09
CA SER A 331 -7.06 14.67 2.20
C SER A 331 -8.30 14.07 1.51
N VAL A 332 -9.49 14.59 1.77
CA VAL A 332 -10.76 13.97 1.37
C VAL A 332 -11.36 14.60 0.12
N GLY A 333 -11.30 15.92 -0.04
CA GLY A 333 -11.92 16.63 -1.16
C GLY A 333 -13.45 16.75 -1.05
N GLY A 334 -14.09 17.16 -2.15
CA GLY A 334 -15.56 17.23 -2.25
C GLY A 334 -16.22 18.09 -1.17
N ASP A 335 -17.29 17.57 -0.55
CA ASP A 335 -18.03 18.26 0.50
C ASP A 335 -17.19 18.51 1.76
N MET A 336 -16.23 17.63 2.06
CA MET A 336 -15.31 17.82 3.19
C MET A 336 -14.41 19.03 2.97
N PHE A 337 -13.88 19.20 1.75
CA PHE A 337 -13.09 20.38 1.40
C PHE A 337 -13.90 21.67 1.56
N ASN A 338 -15.14 21.70 1.08
CA ASN A 338 -16.03 22.86 1.21
C ASN A 338 -16.33 23.19 2.68
N LEU A 339 -16.49 22.16 3.51
CA LEU A 339 -16.68 22.33 4.95
C LEU A 339 -15.42 22.90 5.62
N CYS A 340 -14.25 22.34 5.30
CA CYS A 340 -12.97 22.79 5.80
C CYS A 340 -12.68 24.24 5.42
N LEU A 341 -12.98 24.63 4.18
CA LEU A 341 -12.79 26.00 3.71
C LEU A 341 -13.62 27.01 4.51
N LYS A 342 -14.85 26.65 4.90
CA LYS A 342 -15.72 27.47 5.76
C LYS A 342 -15.29 27.47 7.23
N ALA A 343 -14.64 26.41 7.68
CA ALA A 343 -14.18 26.24 9.05
C ALA A 343 -12.75 26.77 9.27
N LEU A 344 -12.18 27.51 8.32
CA LEU A 344 -10.85 28.09 8.44
C LEU A 344 -10.89 29.32 9.35
N ALA A 345 -10.02 29.37 10.36
CA ALA A 345 -9.89 30.55 11.22
C ALA A 345 -9.33 31.74 10.43
N VAL A 346 -9.48 32.95 10.95
CA VAL A 346 -8.74 34.13 10.45
C VAL A 346 -7.25 33.85 10.56
N TYR A 347 -6.49 34.08 9.48
CA TYR A 347 -5.08 33.68 9.32
C TYR A 347 -4.82 32.17 9.30
N GLY A 348 -5.89 31.37 9.25
CA GLY A 348 -5.82 29.93 9.12
C GLY A 348 -5.32 29.49 7.75
N ARG A 349 -4.71 28.30 7.71
CA ARG A 349 -4.10 27.70 6.52
C ARG A 349 -4.73 26.36 6.20
N LEU A 350 -5.24 26.20 4.98
CA LEU A 350 -5.76 24.92 4.48
C LEU A 350 -4.78 24.34 3.46
N ILE A 351 -4.22 23.19 3.80
CA ILE A 351 -3.31 22.41 2.98
C ILE A 351 -4.11 21.32 2.30
N VAL A 352 -4.11 21.31 0.97
CA VAL A 352 -4.74 20.25 0.18
C VAL A 352 -3.70 19.17 -0.09
N ILE A 353 -3.91 18.00 0.51
CA ILE A 353 -3.04 16.83 0.42
C ILE A 353 -3.57 15.85 -0.63
N GLY A 354 -4.90 15.79 -0.76
CA GLY A 354 -5.55 14.89 -1.71
C GLY A 354 -7.06 15.08 -1.72
N MET A 355 -7.73 14.36 -2.62
CA MET A 355 -9.17 14.41 -2.79
C MET A 355 -9.77 13.02 -2.97
N ILE A 356 -9.56 12.14 -1.96
CA ILE A 356 -9.88 10.71 -2.08
C ILE A 356 -11.33 10.39 -2.46
N SER A 357 -12.27 11.26 -2.08
CA SER A 357 -13.70 11.11 -2.42
C SER A 357 -13.98 11.26 -3.92
N GLN A 358 -13.14 11.99 -4.64
CA GLN A 358 -13.33 12.28 -6.06
C GLN A 358 -12.65 11.24 -6.95
N TYR A 359 -11.86 10.34 -6.37
CA TYR A 359 -11.17 9.31 -7.13
C TYR A 359 -11.99 8.03 -7.34
N GLN A 360 -13.16 7.92 -6.71
CA GLN A 360 -13.99 6.70 -6.72
C GLN A 360 -15.13 6.80 -7.75
N GLY A 361 -15.38 5.74 -8.52
CA GLY A 361 -16.48 5.63 -9.49
C GLY A 361 -16.24 4.53 -10.53
N GLU A 362 -17.27 4.11 -11.28
CA GLU A 362 -17.15 3.10 -12.36
C GLU A 362 -16.12 3.47 -13.43
N HIS A 363 -15.84 4.76 -13.62
CA HIS A 363 -14.87 5.28 -14.57
C HIS A 363 -13.58 5.80 -13.91
N GLY A 364 -13.40 5.54 -12.59
CA GLY A 364 -12.32 6.12 -11.80
C GLY A 364 -12.39 7.65 -11.73
N TRP A 365 -11.26 8.29 -11.39
CA TRP A 365 -11.11 9.74 -11.49
C TRP A 365 -11.05 10.15 -12.97
N GLN A 366 -11.93 11.06 -13.40
CA GLN A 366 -11.90 11.66 -14.72
C GLN A 366 -11.36 13.09 -14.62
N PRO A 367 -10.28 13.44 -15.34
CA PRO A 367 -9.83 14.82 -15.40
C PRO A 367 -10.95 15.71 -15.94
N SER A 368 -11.39 16.68 -15.14
CA SER A 368 -12.34 17.69 -15.62
C SER A 368 -11.62 18.68 -16.53
N ASN A 369 -12.24 19.02 -17.68
CA ASN A 369 -11.80 20.14 -18.52
C ASN A 369 -11.79 21.47 -17.76
N TYR A 370 -12.57 21.56 -16.67
CA TYR A 370 -12.55 22.67 -15.73
C TYR A 370 -12.24 22.12 -14.33
N PRO A 371 -10.95 22.03 -13.95
CA PRO A 371 -10.60 21.44 -12.68
C PRO A 371 -11.16 22.27 -11.52
N GLY A 372 -11.73 21.57 -10.54
CA GLY A 372 -12.25 22.18 -9.32
C GLY A 372 -11.16 22.92 -8.55
N LEU A 373 -11.55 23.83 -7.65
CA LEU A 373 -10.59 24.61 -6.86
C LEU A 373 -9.58 23.71 -6.11
N CYS A 374 -10.06 22.63 -5.50
CA CYS A 374 -9.22 21.65 -4.79
C CYS A 374 -8.14 21.04 -5.70
N GLU A 375 -8.50 20.64 -6.93
CA GLU A 375 -7.57 20.04 -7.89
C GLU A 375 -6.50 21.04 -8.35
N LYS A 376 -6.89 22.30 -8.58
CA LYS A 376 -5.98 23.39 -8.97
C LYS A 376 -4.96 23.70 -7.87
N ILE A 377 -5.41 23.71 -6.61
CA ILE A 377 -4.55 23.94 -5.45
C ILE A 377 -3.55 22.78 -5.32
N LEU A 378 -4.04 21.53 -5.37
CA LEU A 378 -3.21 20.33 -5.25
C LEU A 378 -2.14 20.27 -6.36
N ALA A 379 -2.53 20.47 -7.61
CA ALA A 379 -1.62 20.36 -8.76
C ALA A 379 -0.46 21.36 -8.74
N LYS A 380 -0.61 22.49 -8.06
CA LYS A 380 0.42 23.52 -7.90
C LYS A 380 1.08 23.50 -6.51
N SER A 381 0.75 22.53 -5.66
CA SER A 381 1.18 22.50 -4.25
C SER A 381 0.92 23.83 -3.52
N GLN A 382 -0.24 24.44 -3.79
CA GLN A 382 -0.63 25.71 -3.19
C GLN A 382 -1.33 25.48 -1.83
N THR A 383 -1.41 26.55 -1.02
CA THR A 383 -2.13 26.57 0.26
C THR A 383 -3.11 27.73 0.26
N VAL A 384 -4.28 27.54 0.87
CA VAL A 384 -5.26 28.63 1.06
C VAL A 384 -5.01 29.30 2.40
N VAL A 385 -4.95 30.63 2.40
CA VAL A 385 -4.80 31.45 3.61
C VAL A 385 -6.02 32.36 3.75
N CYS A 386 -6.69 32.32 4.90
CA CYS A 386 -7.74 33.28 5.23
C CYS A 386 -7.10 34.57 5.76
N ILE A 387 -7.40 35.74 5.18
CA ILE A 387 -6.80 37.03 5.60
C ILE A 387 -7.80 37.91 6.36
N HIS A 388 -9.10 37.71 6.13
CA HIS A 388 -10.19 38.38 6.85
C HIS A 388 -11.37 37.43 6.98
N GLY A 389 -12.03 37.47 8.14
CA GLY A 389 -13.19 36.64 8.49
C GLY A 389 -14.51 37.36 8.32
#